data_AF-A0A1F7XA08-F1
#
_entry.id   AF-A0A1F7XA08-F1
#
_cell.length_a   1.000
_cell.length_b   1.000
_cell.length_c   1.000
_cell.angle_alpha   90.00
_cell.angle_beta   90.00
_cell.angle_gamma   90.00
#
_symmetry.space_group_name_H-M   'P 1'
#
loop_
_entity.id
_entity.type
_entity.pdbx_description
1 polymer ?
#
loop_
_entity_poly.entity_id
_entity_poly.type
_entity_poly.pdbx_seq_one_letter_code
_entity_poly.pdbx_strand_id
1 'polypeptide(L)' 'MRANRTISYFAAHIRRLPNLTSKEKDVIVRRLRSVTLEKIGNKYDVTEARIRQIEKSAIFKIKLKAYQLRLFKKGNI' A
#
# COMPACT_ATOMS: atom_id res chain seq x y z
N MET A 1 -1.07 24.62 -7.18
CA MET A 1 -1.85 23.62 -6.43
C MET A 1 -1.15 23.30 -5.11
N ARG A 2 -1.82 23.40 -3.95
CA ARG A 2 -1.24 22.97 -2.67
C ARG A 2 -1.05 21.44 -2.68
N ALA A 3 0.14 20.96 -2.35
CA ALA A 3 0.39 19.53 -2.21
C ALA A 3 -0.50 18.96 -1.10
N ASN A 4 -1.22 17.86 -1.38
CA ASN A 4 -2.03 17.19 -0.38
C ASN A 4 -1.09 16.55 0.67
N ARG A 5 -1.00 17.19 1.83
CA ARG A 5 -0.13 16.78 2.95
C ARG A 5 -0.48 15.38 3.44
N THR A 6 -1.76 15.02 3.44
CA THR A 6 -2.27 13.71 3.87
C THR A 6 -1.80 12.59 2.94
N ILE A 7 -1.96 12.76 1.62
CA ILE A 7 -1.46 11.76 0.64
C ILE A 7 0.06 11.61 0.74
N SER A 8 0.77 12.72 0.92
CA SER A 8 2.24 12.72 1.05
C SER A 8 2.69 11.97 2.30
N TYR A 9 2.03 12.21 3.43
CA TYR A 9 2.27 11.50 4.69
C TYR A 9 2.04 9.99 4.53
N PHE A 10 0.88 9.58 4.00
CA PHE A 10 0.58 8.15 3.82
C PHE A 10 1.55 7.47 2.84
N ALA A 11 1.89 8.15 1.75
CA ALA A 11 2.86 7.62 0.80
C ALA A 11 4.26 7.46 1.43
N ALA A 12 4.68 8.36 2.32
CA ALA A 12 5.92 8.22 3.07
C ALA A 12 5.84 7.05 4.07
N HIS A 13 4.71 6.93 4.77
CA HIS A 13 4.47 5.85 5.73
C HIS A 13 4.53 4.47 5.06
N ILE A 14 3.85 4.28 3.93
CA ILE A 14 3.84 3.01 3.18
C ILE A 14 5.23 2.62 2.70
N ARG A 15 6.05 3.58 2.24
CA ARG A 15 7.42 3.30 1.80
C ARG A 15 8.30 2.72 2.90
N ARG A 16 8.04 3.10 4.16
CA ARG A 16 8.78 2.63 5.35
C ARG A 16 8.29 1.28 5.88
N LEU A 17 7.20 0.71 5.35
CA LEU A 17 6.71 -0.58 5.81
C LEU A 17 7.67 -1.71 5.37
N PRO A 18 8.24 -2.50 6.30
CA PRO A 18 9.23 -3.52 5.95
C PRO A 18 8.61 -4.78 5.33
N ASN A 19 7.33 -5.04 5.59
CA ASN A 19 6.62 -6.25 5.16
C ASN A 19 6.03 -6.16 3.74
N LEU A 20 6.23 -5.04 3.05
CA LEU A 20 5.82 -4.86 1.66
C LEU A 20 7.03 -4.90 0.74
N THR A 21 6.89 -5.59 -0.38
CA THR A 21 7.88 -5.56 -1.46
C THR A 21 7.92 -4.18 -2.13
N SER A 22 9.00 -3.87 -2.86
CA SER A 22 9.11 -2.63 -3.63
C SER A 22 7.96 -2.44 -4.63
N LYS A 23 7.50 -3.53 -5.26
CA LYS A 23 6.38 -3.52 -6.21
C LYS A 23 5.05 -3.23 -5.50
N GLU A 24 4.78 -3.88 -4.36
CA GLU A 24 3.59 -3.60 -3.54
C GLU A 24 3.55 -2.16 -3.04
N LYS A 25 4.70 -1.62 -2.59
CA LYS A 25 4.82 -0.21 -2.18
C LYS A 25 4.48 0.74 -3.32
N ASP A 26 5.05 0.55 -4.51
CA ASP A 26 4.78 1.43 -5.65
C ASP A 26 3.32 1.36 -6.09
N VAL A 27 2.72 0.17 -6.16
CA VAL A 27 1.30 -0.01 -6.49
C VAL A 27 0.42 0.78 -5.53
N ILE A 28 0.57 0.58 -4.21
CA ILE A 28 -0.27 1.30 -3.22
C ILE A 28 -0.04 2.81 -3.26
N VAL A 29 1.21 3.27 -3.41
CA VAL A 29 1.52 4.71 -3.49
C VAL A 29 0.89 5.35 -4.73
N ARG A 30 0.90 4.66 -5.88
CA ARG A 30 0.26 5.13 -7.11
C ARG A 30 -1.26 5.14 -7.00
N ARG A 31 -1.85 4.11 -6.37
CA ARG A 31 -3.28 4.04 -6.09
C ARG A 31 -3.74 5.17 -5.16
N LEU A 32 -2.96 5.51 -4.14
CA LEU A 32 -3.21 6.68 -3.28
C LEU A 32 -3.19 8.02 -4.02
N ARG A 33 -2.48 8.08 -5.16
CA ARG A 33 -2.43 9.24 -6.06
C ARG A 33 -3.45 9.12 -7.21
N SER A 34 -4.44 8.23 -7.06
CA SER A 34 -5.51 7.99 -8.02
C SER A 34 -5.03 7.54 -9.41
N VAL A 35 -3.85 6.93 -9.52
CA VAL A 35 -3.41 6.33 -10.78
C VAL A 35 -4.25 5.09 -11.06
N THR A 36 -4.72 4.95 -12.31
CA THR A 36 -5.55 3.82 -12.74
C THR A 36 -4.76 2.52 -12.77
N LEU A 37 -5.46 1.40 -12.62
CA LEU A 37 -4.86 0.07 -12.64
C LEU A 37 -4.20 -0.21 -13.99
N GLU A 38 -4.84 0.21 -15.08
CA GLU A 38 -4.30 0.18 -16.44
C GLU A 38 -2.92 0.82 -16.54
N LYS A 39 -2.79 2.09 -16.10
CA LYS A 39 -1.52 2.83 -16.15
C LYS A 39 -0.42 2.19 -15.31
N ILE A 40 -0.79 1.57 -14.18
CA ILE A 40 0.15 0.83 -13.34
C ILE A 40 0.54 -0.50 -14.02
N GLY A 41 -0.43 -1.17 -14.64
CA GLY A 41 -0.25 -2.41 -15.40
C GLY A 41 0.72 -2.21 -16.56
N ASN A 42 0.50 -1.19 -17.38
CA ASN A 42 1.37 -0.82 -18.51
C ASN A 42 2.81 -0.55 -18.06
N LYS A 43 3.01 0.10 -16.91
CA LYS A 43 4.37 0.32 -16.36
C LYS A 43 5.10 -0.99 -16.04
N TYR A 44 4.36 -2.01 -15.61
CA TYR A 44 4.90 -3.27 -15.12
C TYR A 44 4.73 -4.42 -16.12
N ASP A 45 4.24 -4.14 -17.32
CA ASP A 45 3.87 -5.10 -18.35
C ASP A 45 3.00 -6.25 -17.81
N VAL A 46 1.95 -5.87 -17.06
CA VAL A 46 0.99 -6.83 -16.48
C VAL A 46 -0.44 -6.33 -16.61
N THR A 47 -1.38 -7.26 -16.55
CA THR A 47 -2.81 -6.95 -16.61
C THR A 47 -3.30 -6.18 -15.38
N GLU A 48 -4.40 -5.45 -15.53
CA GLU A 48 -5.06 -4.78 -14.40
C GLU A 48 -5.45 -5.75 -13.28
N ALA A 49 -5.91 -6.94 -13.64
CA ALA A 49 -6.28 -7.99 -12.69
C ALA A 49 -5.08 -8.36 -11.80
N ARG A 50 -3.88 -8.43 -12.40
CA ARG A 50 -2.65 -8.68 -11.65
C ARG A 50 -2.32 -7.53 -10.69
N ILE A 51 -2.51 -6.28 -11.11
CA ILE A 51 -2.34 -5.12 -10.21
C ILE A 51 -3.36 -5.15 -9.06
N ARG A 52 -4.63 -5.50 -9.31
CA ARG A 52 -5.64 -5.64 -8.24
C ARG A 52 -5.26 -6.72 -7.23
N GLN A 53 -4.71 -7.85 -7.69
CA GLN A 53 -4.22 -8.91 -6.79
C GLN A 53 -3.08 -8.40 -5.90
N ILE A 54 -2.11 -7.67 -6.48
CA ILE A 54 -1.00 -7.07 -5.73
C ILE A 54 -1.53 -6.06 -4.70
N GLU A 55 -2.46 -5.19 -5.09
CA GLU A 55 -3.12 -4.24 -4.20
C GLU A 55 -3.82 -4.94 -3.03
N LYS A 56 -4.61 -5.98 -3.31
CA LYS A 56 -5.30 -6.79 -2.28
C LYS A 56 -4.31 -7.45 -1.31
N SER A 57 -3.25 -8.05 -1.82
CA SER A 57 -2.17 -8.65 -1.02
C SER A 57 -1.50 -7.63 -0.11
N ALA A 58 -1.13 -6.47 -0.65
CA ALA A 58 -0.49 -5.41 0.11
C ALA A 58 -1.38 -4.87 1.22
N ILE A 59 -2.67 -4.60 0.93
CA ILE A 59 -3.65 -4.15 1.94
C ILE A 59 -3.81 -5.20 3.05
N PHE A 60 -3.87 -6.48 2.68
CA PHE A 60 -3.97 -7.57 3.65
C PHE A 60 -2.75 -7.59 4.60
N LYS A 61 -1.52 -7.47 4.08
CA LYS A 61 -0.29 -7.38 4.88
C LYS A 61 -0.27 -6.17 5.82
N ILE A 62 -0.77 -5.02 5.37
CA ILE A 62 -0.90 -3.82 6.20
C ILE A 62 -1.88 -4.07 7.35
N LYS A 63 -3.05 -4.64 7.05
CA LYS A 63 -4.08 -4.97 8.05
C LYS A 63 -3.58 -5.99 9.07
N LEU A 64 -2.87 -7.04 8.63
CA LEU A 64 -2.31 -8.04 9.52
C LEU A 64 -1.32 -7.44 10.52
N LYS A 65 -0.42 -6.54 10.09
CA LYS A 65 0.50 -5.87 11.02
C LYS A 65 -0.26 -4.99 12.02
N ALA A 66 -1.27 -4.24 11.56
CA ALA A 66 -2.11 -3.45 12.44
C ALA A 66 -2.86 -4.34 13.45
N TYR A 67 -3.32 -5.51 13.01
CA TYR A 67 -3.98 -6.50 13.86
C TYR A 67 -3.02 -7.13 14.87
N GLN A 68 -1.82 -7.53 14.45
CA GLN A 68 -0.79 -8.09 15.32
C GLN A 68 -0.37 -7.09 16.41
N LEU A 69 -0.11 -5.83 16.05
CA LEU A 69 0.16 -4.76 17.02
C LEU A 69 -1.01 -4.54 17.99
N ARG A 70 -2.25 -4.67 17.52
CA ARG A 70 -3.46 -4.57 18.35
C ARG A 70 -3.60 -5.75 19.31
N LEU A 71 -3.25 -6.97 18.90
CA LEU A 71 -3.26 -8.14 19.78
C LEU A 71 -2.25 -8.01 20.92
N PHE A 72 -1.02 -7.59 20.62
CA PHE A 72 0.01 -7.40 21.66
C PHE A 72 -0.26 -6.20 22.58
N LYS A 73 -0.95 -5.15 22.10
CA LYS A 73 -1.38 -4.04 22.97
C LYS A 73 -2.42 -4.46 24.02
N LYS A 74 -3.20 -5.52 23.79
CA LYS A 74 -4.26 -5.98 24.72
C LYS A 74 -3.73 -6.88 25.84
N GLY A 75 -2.51 -7.41 25.72
CA GLY A 75 -1.89 -8.32 26.70
C GLY A 75 -0.95 -7.68 27.71
N ASN A 76 -0.77 -6.34 27.68
CA ASN A 76 -0.01 -5.61 28.69
C ASN A 76 -0.99 -4.98 29.71
N ILE A 77 -1.50 -5.82 30.61
CA ILE A 77 -2.14 -5.44 31.88
C ILE A 77 -1.56 -6.37 32.93
#